data_AF-A0A3C1A270-F1
#
_entry.id   AF-A0A3C1A270-F1
#
_cell.length_a   1.000
_cell.length_b   1.000
_cell.length_c   1.000
_cell.angle_alpha   90.00
_cell.angle_beta   90.00
_cell.angle_gamma   90.00
#
_symmetry.space_group_name_H-M   'P 1'
#
loop_
_entity.id
_entity.type
_entity.pdbx_description
1 polymer ?
#
loop_
_entity_poly.entity_id
_entity_poly.type
_entity_poly.pdbx_seq_one_letter_code
_entity_poly.pdbx_strand_id
1 'polypeptide(L)'
;MLVGIDASRATSPQRTGTENYSLYLIRHLLALNAQRYRLYFNAAPPPRLFPQSDNWEARVMPFPRLWTHLRLSWEMACRPPDLLFVPAHVIPLIHPRSVVTVHDLGYIYYPQAHRPFDRLYLDLSTRFNASVASQIIADSEATKNDLVREYGVPEERITVVYPGCNLEPVIDETGWERVRERYHLPDRYILHLGTLHPRKNILRLLEAFQSLAGDFPDLHLVLAGKKGWLYEEILHKAEGLGGRVHFPGYI
;
A
#
# COMPACT_ATOMS: atom_id res chain seq x y z
N MET A 1 23.88 12.41 8.03
CA MET A 1 23.88 11.27 7.09
C MET A 1 22.94 11.61 5.93
N LEU A 2 23.30 11.26 4.69
CA LEU A 2 22.43 11.34 3.53
C LEU A 2 21.61 10.06 3.42
N VAL A 3 20.29 10.17 3.61
CA VAL A 3 19.35 9.04 3.47
C VAL A 3 18.66 9.14 2.12
N GLY A 4 18.92 8.17 1.25
CA GLY A 4 18.18 7.99 0.02
C GLY A 4 16.85 7.29 0.29
N ILE A 5 15.75 7.73 -0.32
CA ILE A 5 14.45 7.07 -0.20
C ILE A 5 13.89 6.78 -1.60
N ASP A 6 13.48 5.53 -1.84
CA ASP A 6 12.64 5.22 -3.01
C ASP A 6 11.24 5.83 -2.81
N ALA A 7 11.00 6.97 -3.44
CA ALA A 7 9.75 7.70 -3.38
C ALA A 7 8.83 7.42 -4.58
N SER A 8 9.17 6.44 -5.42
CA SER A 8 8.46 6.13 -6.66
C SER A 8 7.03 5.61 -6.44
N ARG A 9 6.70 5.14 -5.23
CA ARG A 9 5.32 4.75 -4.86
C ARG A 9 4.48 5.90 -4.33
N ALA A 10 5.10 6.89 -3.71
CA ALA A 10 4.40 8.06 -3.19
C ALA A 10 3.76 8.91 -4.31
N THR A 11 4.23 8.77 -5.56
CA THR A 11 3.74 9.53 -6.73
C THR A 11 2.65 8.83 -7.52
N SER A 12 2.16 7.67 -7.08
CA SER A 12 1.05 7.00 -7.77
C SER A 12 -0.19 7.91 -7.77
N PRO A 13 -0.82 8.16 -8.93
CA PRO A 13 -2.02 8.99 -9.00
C PRO A 13 -3.21 8.36 -8.26
N GLN A 14 -3.14 7.05 -8.07
CA GLN A 14 -4.26 6.23 -7.67
C GLN A 14 -3.77 5.32 -6.52
N ARG A 15 -3.73 5.87 -5.32
CA ARG A 15 -3.02 5.30 -4.16
C ARG A 15 -3.80 4.16 -3.50
N THR A 16 -3.08 3.19 -2.95
CA THR A 16 -3.60 2.17 -2.04
C THR A 16 -2.85 2.23 -0.72
N GLY A 17 -2.88 1.16 0.09
CA GLY A 17 -2.24 1.15 1.40
C GLY A 17 -0.73 1.45 1.35
N THR A 18 0.01 0.77 0.46
CA THR A 18 1.47 0.91 0.38
C THR A 18 1.93 2.25 -0.19
N GLU A 19 1.19 2.82 -1.14
CA GLU A 19 1.46 4.17 -1.66
C GLU A 19 1.13 5.26 -0.64
N ASN A 20 0.03 5.11 0.11
CA ASN A 20 -0.27 6.03 1.21
C ASN A 20 0.77 5.92 2.33
N TYR A 21 1.17 4.71 2.71
CA TYR A 21 2.25 4.49 3.67
C TYR A 21 3.52 5.21 3.23
N SER A 22 3.98 4.97 1.98
CA SER A 22 5.18 5.61 1.43
C SER A 22 5.08 7.14 1.47
N LEU A 23 3.96 7.70 1.02
CA LEU A 23 3.76 9.13 0.98
C LEU A 23 3.80 9.77 2.36
N TYR A 24 2.97 9.29 3.30
CA TYR A 24 2.85 9.91 4.61
C TYR A 24 4.09 9.69 5.44
N LEU A 25 4.71 8.50 5.38
CA LEU A 25 5.96 8.24 6.06
C LEU A 25 7.06 9.20 5.59
N ILE A 26 7.21 9.37 4.26
CA ILE A 26 8.19 10.33 3.73
C ILE A 26 7.88 11.75 4.20
N ARG A 27 6.61 12.21 4.13
CA ARG A 27 6.23 13.56 4.60
C ARG A 27 6.60 13.78 6.07
N HIS A 28 6.34 12.80 6.94
CA HIS A 28 6.69 12.89 8.35
C HIS A 28 8.20 12.85 8.58
N LEU A 29 8.94 11.99 7.87
CA LEU A 29 10.42 11.97 7.94
C LEU A 29 11.03 13.32 7.55
N LEU A 30 10.53 13.93 6.47
CA LEU A 30 10.97 15.26 6.05
C LEU A 30 10.66 16.34 7.09
N ALA A 31 9.49 16.28 7.71
CA ALA A 31 9.06 17.23 8.74
C ALA A 31 9.85 17.11 10.04
N LEU A 32 10.30 15.90 10.41
CA LEU A 32 11.17 15.70 11.58
C LEU A 32 12.53 16.39 11.45
N ASN A 33 12.96 16.68 10.22
CA ASN A 33 14.19 17.39 9.92
C ASN A 33 15.46 16.85 10.62
N ALA A 34 15.52 15.53 10.84
CA ALA A 34 16.59 14.89 11.58
C ALA A 34 17.82 14.54 10.71
N GLN A 35 17.64 14.38 9.40
CA GLN A 35 18.69 14.00 8.45
C GLN A 35 18.55 14.78 7.13
N ARG A 36 19.55 14.65 6.25
CA ARG A 36 19.43 15.08 4.85
C ARG A 36 18.88 13.94 4.02
N TYR A 37 17.88 14.20 3.20
CA TYR A 37 17.19 13.19 2.40
C TYR A 37 17.40 13.40 0.90
N ARG A 38 17.44 12.31 0.15
CA ARG A 38 17.38 12.33 -1.32
C ARG A 38 16.24 11.43 -1.76
N LEU A 39 15.21 12.02 -2.37
CA LEU A 39 14.04 11.27 -2.83
C LEU A 39 14.21 10.87 -4.29
N TYR A 40 14.15 9.57 -4.58
CA TYR A 40 14.27 9.03 -5.92
C TYR A 40 12.89 8.79 -6.53
N PHE A 41 12.68 9.28 -7.75
CA PHE A 41 11.41 9.17 -8.44
C PHE A 41 11.57 8.56 -9.84
N ASN A 42 10.61 7.72 -10.23
CA ASN A 42 10.49 7.19 -11.59
C ASN A 42 9.62 8.08 -12.51
N ALA A 43 8.99 9.11 -11.97
CA ALA A 43 8.23 10.14 -12.68
C ALA A 43 8.27 11.43 -11.86
N ALA A 44 8.03 12.59 -12.49
CA ALA A 44 8.00 13.84 -11.74
C ALA A 44 6.85 13.82 -10.70
N PRO A 45 7.11 14.12 -9.41
CA PRO A 45 6.06 14.22 -8.42
C PRO A 45 5.14 15.42 -8.71
N PRO A 46 3.84 15.34 -8.40
CA PRO A 46 2.97 16.51 -8.42
C PRO A 46 3.53 17.66 -7.57
N PRO A 47 3.28 18.93 -7.96
CA PRO A 47 3.66 20.08 -7.16
C PRO A 47 3.09 19.97 -5.74
N ARG A 48 3.88 20.38 -4.73
CA ARG A 48 3.49 20.39 -3.31
C ARG A 48 3.11 19.02 -2.70
N LEU A 49 3.45 17.91 -3.36
CA LEU A 49 3.24 16.56 -2.79
C LEU A 49 4.01 16.38 -1.45
N PHE A 50 5.20 16.97 -1.36
CA PHE A 50 6.06 16.97 -0.17
C PHE A 50 6.22 18.40 0.37
N PRO A 51 6.46 18.57 1.68
CA PRO A 51 6.74 19.87 2.27
C PRO A 51 7.99 20.51 1.66
N GLN A 52 7.95 21.83 1.45
CA GLN A 52 9.14 22.60 1.08
C GLN A 52 10.08 22.67 2.28
N SER A 53 11.33 22.22 2.10
CA SER A 53 12.34 22.19 3.14
C SER A 53 13.73 22.04 2.52
N ASP A 54 14.75 22.62 3.15
CA ASP A 54 16.15 22.57 2.67
C ASP A 54 16.85 21.24 3.01
N ASN A 55 16.17 20.37 3.75
CA ASN A 55 16.73 19.10 4.20
C ASN A 55 16.58 17.96 3.19
N TRP A 56 16.00 18.20 2.02
CA TRP A 56 15.88 17.16 1.01
C TRP A 56 16.06 17.66 -0.43
N GLU A 57 16.51 16.76 -1.29
CA GLU A 57 16.58 16.99 -2.74
C GLU A 57 15.81 15.91 -3.52
N ALA A 58 15.26 16.31 -4.67
CA ALA A 58 14.59 15.40 -5.60
C ALA A 58 15.57 14.87 -6.66
N ARG A 59 15.50 13.58 -6.96
CA ARG A 59 16.15 12.95 -8.11
C ARG A 59 15.11 12.25 -8.97
N VAL A 60 14.64 12.96 -10.00
CA VAL A 60 13.68 12.44 -10.98
C VAL A 60 14.45 11.73 -12.08
N MET A 61 14.20 10.43 -12.25
CA MET A 61 14.94 9.56 -13.17
C MET A 61 13.98 8.64 -13.93
N PRO A 62 13.20 9.14 -14.89
CA PRO A 62 12.19 8.34 -15.56
C PRO A 62 12.81 7.16 -16.31
N PHE A 63 12.24 5.97 -16.12
CA PHE A 63 12.63 4.77 -16.86
C PHE A 63 11.43 3.80 -16.90
N PRO A 64 10.89 3.49 -18.09
CA PRO A 64 9.54 2.91 -18.21
C PRO A 64 9.43 1.44 -17.74
N ARG A 65 10.54 0.70 -17.69
CA ARG A 65 10.56 -0.72 -17.28
C ARG A 65 11.78 -1.00 -16.43
N LEU A 66 11.67 -1.86 -15.43
CA LEU A 66 12.80 -2.26 -14.57
C LEU A 66 13.54 -1.07 -13.93
N TRP A 67 12.80 0.01 -13.60
CA TRP A 67 13.37 1.21 -12.99
C TRP A 67 14.17 0.89 -11.73
N THR A 68 13.62 0.07 -10.83
CA THR A 68 14.29 -0.32 -9.59
C THR A 68 15.57 -1.10 -9.87
N HIS A 69 15.51 -2.16 -10.67
CA HIS A 69 16.66 -3.06 -10.85
C HIS A 69 17.75 -2.50 -11.77
N LEU A 70 17.42 -1.61 -12.71
CA LEU A 70 18.40 -1.03 -13.64
C LEU A 70 18.73 0.42 -13.28
N ARG A 71 17.74 1.32 -13.35
CA ARG A 71 18.00 2.76 -13.24
C ARG A 71 18.38 3.17 -11.82
N LEU A 72 17.68 2.68 -10.81
CA LEU A 72 17.99 2.98 -9.42
C LEU A 72 19.29 2.29 -9.00
N SER A 73 19.54 1.03 -9.39
CA SER A 73 20.82 0.35 -9.18
C SER A 73 22.01 1.14 -9.76
N TRP A 74 21.87 1.68 -10.98
CA TRP A 74 22.90 2.54 -11.58
C TRP A 74 23.16 3.80 -10.74
N GLU A 75 22.10 4.47 -10.28
CA GLU A 75 22.25 5.64 -9.41
C GLU A 75 22.91 5.28 -8.08
N MET A 76 22.59 4.12 -7.50
CA MET A 76 23.25 3.63 -6.28
C MET A 76 24.74 3.32 -6.52
N ALA A 77 25.11 2.84 -7.71
CA ALA A 77 26.52 2.59 -8.06
C ALA A 77 27.31 3.90 -8.24
N CYS A 78 26.73 4.89 -8.91
CA CYS A 78 27.42 6.13 -9.25
C CYS A 78 27.42 7.16 -8.12
N ARG A 79 26.32 7.25 -7.36
CA ARG A 79 26.07 8.30 -6.36
C ARG A 79 25.32 7.73 -5.14
N PRO A 80 25.91 6.74 -4.45
CA PRO A 80 25.26 6.10 -3.31
C PRO A 80 24.97 7.13 -2.20
N PRO A 81 23.78 7.08 -1.58
CA PRO A 81 23.57 7.67 -0.28
C PRO A 81 24.27 6.83 0.80
N ASP A 82 24.39 7.35 2.03
CA ASP A 82 24.95 6.59 3.15
C ASP A 82 24.03 5.43 3.56
N LEU A 83 22.72 5.62 3.40
CA LEU A 83 21.66 4.65 3.68
C LEU A 83 20.56 4.78 2.62
N LEU A 84 20.11 3.66 2.07
CA LEU A 84 18.92 3.59 1.22
C LEU A 84 17.73 3.06 2.03
N PHE A 85 16.60 3.76 1.99
CA PHE A 85 15.33 3.29 2.53
C PHE A 85 14.35 3.01 1.40
N VAL A 86 13.76 1.81 1.41
CA VAL A 86 12.76 1.35 0.44
C VAL A 86 11.44 1.13 1.19
N PRO A 87 10.52 2.10 1.18
CA PRO A 87 9.27 2.03 1.95
C PRO A 87 8.29 0.98 1.44
N ALA A 88 8.43 0.54 0.19
CA ALA A 88 7.62 -0.50 -0.42
C ALA A 88 8.39 -1.15 -1.58
N HIS A 89 8.09 -2.43 -1.86
CA HIS A 89 8.72 -3.27 -2.90
C HIS A 89 10.10 -3.83 -2.55
N VAL A 90 11.09 -3.63 -3.42
CA VAL A 90 12.30 -4.42 -3.51
C VAL A 90 13.51 -3.51 -3.55
N ILE A 91 14.56 -3.90 -2.83
CA ILE A 91 15.85 -3.22 -2.87
C ILE A 91 16.45 -3.37 -4.29
N PRO A 92 17.04 -2.31 -4.87
CA PRO A 92 17.74 -2.42 -6.16
C PRO A 92 18.91 -3.41 -6.07
N LEU A 93 19.32 -4.02 -7.19
CA LEU A 93 20.37 -5.06 -7.18
C LEU A 93 21.72 -4.53 -6.69
N ILE A 94 22.05 -3.29 -7.07
CA ILE A 94 23.20 -2.57 -6.54
C ILE A 94 22.66 -1.55 -5.56
N HIS A 95 23.13 -1.59 -4.32
CA HIS A 95 22.65 -0.74 -3.26
C HIS A 95 23.71 -0.52 -2.17
N PRO A 96 23.67 0.61 -1.44
CA PRO A 96 24.46 0.79 -0.23
C PRO A 96 23.82 0.00 0.94
N ARG A 97 24.18 0.33 2.18
CA ARG A 97 23.41 -0.15 3.34
C ARG A 97 21.93 0.19 3.15
N SER A 98 21.04 -0.77 3.35
CA SER A 98 19.62 -0.62 2.99
C SER A 98 18.67 -1.03 4.11
N VAL A 99 17.58 -0.30 4.23
CA VAL A 99 16.40 -0.64 5.06
C VAL A 99 15.20 -0.80 4.13
N VAL A 100 14.37 -1.80 4.35
CA VAL A 100 13.16 -2.03 3.54
C VAL A 100 11.96 -2.28 4.43
N THR A 101 10.79 -1.80 4.03
CA THR A 101 9.52 -2.22 4.67
C THR A 101 8.93 -3.39 3.90
N VAL A 102 8.56 -4.45 4.61
CA VAL A 102 7.75 -5.55 4.09
C VAL A 102 6.36 -5.44 4.72
N HIS A 103 5.35 -5.24 3.88
CA HIS A 103 3.97 -5.00 4.32
C HIS A 103 3.26 -6.29 4.73
N ASP A 104 3.26 -7.29 3.84
CA ASP A 104 2.64 -8.59 4.09
C ASP A 104 3.24 -9.68 3.21
N LEU A 105 3.02 -10.93 3.61
CA LEU A 105 3.40 -12.13 2.87
C LEU A 105 2.14 -12.89 2.39
N GLY A 106 1.05 -12.15 2.11
CA GLY A 106 -0.25 -12.74 1.80
C GLY A 106 -0.26 -13.67 0.58
N TYR A 107 0.71 -13.52 -0.33
CA TYR A 107 0.91 -14.40 -1.49
C TYR A 107 1.35 -15.83 -1.15
N ILE A 108 1.84 -16.06 0.07
CA ILE A 108 2.17 -17.41 0.57
C ILE A 108 0.88 -18.17 0.94
N TYR A 109 -0.02 -17.49 1.65
CA TYR A 109 -1.27 -18.08 2.18
C TYR A 109 -2.43 -18.10 1.19
N TYR A 110 -2.46 -17.14 0.26
CA TYR A 110 -3.51 -17.03 -0.76
C TYR A 110 -2.92 -17.10 -2.17
N PRO A 111 -2.24 -18.21 -2.53
CA PRO A 111 -1.58 -18.34 -3.82
C PRO A 111 -2.55 -18.24 -5.00
N GLN A 112 -3.77 -18.74 -4.84
CA GLN A 112 -4.86 -18.66 -5.82
C GLN A 112 -5.35 -17.24 -6.07
N ALA A 113 -5.07 -16.31 -5.15
CA ALA A 113 -5.47 -14.91 -5.26
C ALA A 113 -4.43 -14.06 -6.03
N HIS A 114 -3.37 -14.69 -6.56
CA HIS A 114 -2.27 -14.02 -7.24
C HIS A 114 -1.98 -14.71 -8.57
N ARG A 115 -1.58 -13.96 -9.60
CA ARG A 115 -1.11 -14.57 -10.86
C ARG A 115 0.21 -15.30 -10.60
N PRO A 116 0.49 -16.45 -11.23
CA PRO A 116 1.70 -17.23 -10.96
C PRO A 116 3.00 -16.44 -11.04
N PHE A 117 3.15 -15.58 -12.06
CA PHE A 117 4.34 -14.73 -12.22
C PHE A 117 4.44 -13.61 -11.18
N ASP A 118 3.32 -13.01 -10.76
CA ASP A 118 3.33 -11.99 -9.70
C ASP A 118 3.75 -12.63 -8.38
N ARG A 119 3.22 -13.82 -8.08
CA ARG A 119 3.59 -14.58 -6.88
C ARG A 119 5.06 -14.96 -6.90
N LEU A 120 5.57 -15.45 -8.02
CA LEU A 120 7.00 -15.78 -8.16
C LEU A 120 7.87 -14.52 -7.95
N TYR A 121 7.47 -13.39 -8.54
CA TYR A 121 8.18 -12.14 -8.34
C TYR A 121 8.16 -11.69 -6.87
N LEU A 122 7.01 -11.77 -6.19
CA LEU A 122 6.88 -11.44 -4.78
C LEU A 122 7.75 -12.33 -3.89
N ASP A 123 7.77 -13.63 -4.12
CA ASP A 123 8.63 -14.56 -3.38
C ASP A 123 10.11 -14.25 -3.61
N LEU A 124 10.55 -14.13 -4.86
CA LEU A 124 11.95 -13.87 -5.18
C LEU A 124 12.42 -12.51 -4.66
N SER A 125 11.58 -11.47 -4.78
CA SER A 125 11.91 -10.13 -4.29
C SER A 125 11.94 -10.06 -2.76
N THR A 126 11.01 -10.75 -2.08
CA THR A 126 11.02 -10.82 -0.60
C THR A 126 12.21 -11.62 -0.10
N ARG A 127 12.54 -12.75 -0.75
CA ARG A 127 13.73 -13.55 -0.45
C ARG A 127 15.03 -12.76 -0.67
N PHE A 128 15.08 -11.93 -1.71
CA PHE A 128 16.20 -11.02 -1.95
C PHE A 128 16.29 -9.94 -0.86
N ASN A 129 15.19 -9.27 -0.53
CA ASN A 129 15.15 -8.30 0.56
C ASN A 129 15.62 -8.91 1.89
N ALA A 130 15.13 -10.12 2.21
CA ALA A 130 15.50 -10.88 3.39
C ALA A 130 17.01 -11.15 3.48
N SER A 131 17.66 -11.43 2.35
CA SER A 131 19.11 -11.72 2.33
C SER A 131 19.97 -10.47 2.39
N VAL A 132 19.58 -9.36 1.76
CA VAL A 132 20.47 -8.18 1.60
C VAL A 132 20.16 -6.98 2.49
N ALA A 133 18.95 -6.86 3.05
CA ALA A 133 18.57 -5.71 3.84
C ALA A 133 19.33 -5.64 5.18
N SER A 134 19.90 -4.50 5.52
CA SER A 134 20.56 -4.34 6.82
C SER A 134 19.57 -4.33 7.99
N GLN A 135 18.36 -3.84 7.75
CA GLN A 135 17.20 -3.93 8.63
C GLN A 135 15.93 -4.05 7.79
N ILE A 136 14.94 -4.79 8.31
CA ILE A 136 13.61 -4.91 7.73
C ILE A 136 12.61 -4.29 8.71
N ILE A 137 11.76 -3.41 8.20
CA ILE A 137 10.60 -2.93 8.93
C ILE A 137 9.43 -3.85 8.56
N ALA A 138 8.78 -4.42 9.57
CA ALA A 138 7.57 -5.21 9.41
C ALA A 138 6.37 -4.41 9.94
N ASP A 139 5.29 -4.35 9.17
CA ASP A 139 4.09 -3.61 9.55
C ASP A 139 3.32 -4.22 10.73
N SER A 140 3.65 -5.46 11.11
CA SER A 140 3.01 -6.18 12.21
C SER A 140 3.87 -7.33 12.72
N GLU A 141 3.55 -7.82 13.92
CA GLU A 141 4.12 -9.06 14.45
C GLU A 141 3.83 -10.27 13.55
N ALA A 142 2.66 -10.32 12.89
CA ALA A 142 2.35 -11.39 11.95
C ALA A 142 3.34 -11.41 10.78
N THR A 143 3.60 -10.23 10.18
CA THR A 143 4.58 -10.09 9.10
C THR A 143 6.00 -10.42 9.57
N LYS A 144 6.39 -10.01 10.79
CA LYS A 144 7.68 -10.41 11.39
C LYS A 144 7.79 -11.94 11.50
N ASN A 145 6.79 -12.59 12.09
CA ASN A 145 6.79 -14.04 12.29
C ASN A 145 6.85 -14.79 10.95
N ASP A 146 6.17 -14.29 9.92
CA ASP A 146 6.22 -14.87 8.58
C ASP A 146 7.60 -14.71 7.93
N LEU A 147 8.26 -13.56 8.10
CA LEU A 147 9.63 -13.36 7.61
C LEU A 147 10.64 -14.30 8.29
N VAL A 148 10.51 -14.52 9.59
CA VAL A 148 11.33 -15.48 10.34
C VAL A 148 11.07 -16.90 9.83
N ARG A 149 9.80 -17.30 9.73
CA ARG A 149 9.41 -18.68 9.41
C ARG A 149 9.69 -19.05 7.96
N GLU A 150 9.35 -18.18 7.00
CA GLU A 150 9.37 -18.49 5.57
C GLU A 150 10.71 -18.14 4.91
N TYR A 151 11.41 -17.13 5.44
CA TYR A 151 12.66 -16.62 4.86
C TYR A 151 13.87 -16.72 5.80
N GLY A 152 13.70 -17.18 7.04
CA GLY A 152 14.81 -17.39 7.98
C GLY A 152 15.50 -16.10 8.39
N VAL A 153 14.80 -14.96 8.34
CA VAL A 153 15.38 -13.66 8.73
C VAL A 153 15.60 -13.66 10.25
N PRO A 154 16.82 -13.34 10.75
CA PRO A 154 17.05 -13.21 12.18
C PRO A 154 16.17 -12.11 12.80
N GLU A 155 15.59 -12.36 13.96
CA GLU A 155 14.64 -11.43 14.59
C GLU A 155 15.25 -10.05 14.86
N GLU A 156 16.53 -9.98 15.20
CA GLU A 156 17.28 -8.74 15.43
C GLU A 156 17.47 -7.88 14.17
N ARG A 157 17.19 -8.45 12.99
CA ARG A 157 17.15 -7.73 11.71
C ARG A 157 15.76 -7.22 11.36
N ILE A 158 14.75 -7.49 12.20
CA ILE A 158 13.36 -7.08 11.96
C ILE A 158 12.89 -6.16 13.09
N THR A 159 12.49 -4.95 12.72
CA THR A 159 11.81 -4.02 13.65
C THR A 159 10.34 -3.95 13.27
N VAL A 160 9.45 -4.23 14.22
CA VAL A 160 8.00 -4.06 14.01
C VAL A 160 7.65 -2.58 14.18
N VAL A 161 7.09 -1.98 13.14
CA VAL A 161 6.60 -0.61 13.15
C VAL A 161 5.21 -0.59 12.52
N TYR A 162 4.19 -0.45 13.35
CA TYR A 162 2.81 -0.40 12.88
C TYR A 162 2.55 0.87 12.04
N PRO A 163 1.86 0.77 10.89
CA PRO A 163 1.47 1.93 10.11
C PRO A 163 0.61 2.91 10.92
N GLY A 164 0.93 4.19 10.80
CA GLY A 164 0.16 5.25 11.45
C GLY A 164 -1.21 5.45 10.79
N CYS A 165 -2.16 5.94 11.58
CA CYS A 165 -3.48 6.36 11.13
C CYS A 165 -3.60 7.88 11.28
N ASN A 166 -3.95 8.58 10.20
CA ASN A 166 -4.26 10.00 10.23
C ASN A 166 -5.67 10.22 9.68
N LEU A 167 -6.67 9.86 10.49
CA LEU A 167 -8.08 10.12 10.22
C LEU A 167 -8.50 11.30 11.10
N GLU A 168 -8.47 12.50 10.54
CA GLU A 168 -9.24 13.62 11.09
C GLU A 168 -10.66 13.51 10.52
N PRO A 169 -11.67 13.13 11.33
CA PRO A 169 -13.03 13.08 10.83
C PRO A 169 -13.47 14.48 10.39
N VAL A 170 -14.07 14.56 9.20
CA VAL A 170 -14.80 15.76 8.80
C VAL A 170 -16.11 15.77 9.58
N ILE A 171 -16.27 16.71 10.51
CA ILE A 171 -17.41 16.78 11.46
C ILE A 171 -18.40 17.89 11.07
N ASP A 172 -18.37 18.42 9.84
CA ASP A 172 -19.41 19.37 9.39
C ASP A 172 -20.57 18.63 8.72
N GLU A 173 -21.82 18.94 9.13
CA GLU A 173 -23.04 18.32 8.58
C GLU A 173 -23.13 18.49 7.05
N THR A 174 -22.67 19.64 6.55
CA THR A 174 -22.57 19.94 5.12
C THR A 174 -21.61 18.99 4.40
N GLY A 175 -20.56 18.49 5.06
CA GLY A 175 -19.65 17.49 4.51
C GLY A 175 -20.31 16.13 4.33
N TRP A 176 -21.14 15.71 5.31
CA TRP A 176 -21.87 14.44 5.25
C TRP A 176 -22.89 14.41 4.12
N GLU A 177 -23.70 15.46 3.98
CA GLU A 177 -24.68 15.59 2.89
C GLU A 177 -24.00 15.58 1.52
N ARG A 178 -22.91 16.34 1.37
CA ARG A 178 -22.13 16.37 0.12
C ARG A 178 -21.55 15.00 -0.25
N VAL A 179 -21.02 14.25 0.72
CA VAL A 179 -20.50 12.89 0.47
C VAL A 179 -21.64 11.95 0.08
N ARG A 180 -22.77 12.03 0.79
CA ARG A 180 -23.94 11.21 0.51
C ARG A 180 -24.50 11.47 -0.88
N GLU A 181 -24.65 12.72 -1.29
CA GLU A 181 -25.10 13.10 -2.62
C GLU A 181 -24.12 12.65 -3.70
N ARG A 182 -22.83 12.93 -3.51
CA ARG A 182 -21.78 12.61 -4.50
C ARG A 182 -21.70 11.13 -4.84
N TYR A 183 -21.87 10.27 -3.84
CA TYR A 183 -21.74 8.82 -4.00
C TYR A 183 -23.09 8.09 -4.00
N HIS A 184 -24.21 8.84 -4.01
CA HIS A 184 -25.58 8.32 -3.95
C HIS A 184 -25.77 7.29 -2.82
N LEU A 185 -25.27 7.62 -1.62
CA LEU A 185 -25.28 6.69 -0.50
C LEU A 185 -26.69 6.58 0.12
N PRO A 186 -27.11 5.37 0.50
CA PRO A 186 -28.34 5.15 1.25
C PRO A 186 -28.23 5.72 2.67
N ASP A 187 -29.37 5.90 3.35
CA ASP A 187 -29.43 6.39 4.74
C ASP A 187 -28.68 5.47 5.71
N ARG A 188 -28.85 4.16 5.53
CA ARG A 188 -28.33 3.14 6.44
C ARG A 188 -27.56 2.08 5.67
N TYR A 189 -26.27 1.97 5.97
CA TYR A 189 -25.41 1.02 5.28
C TYR A 189 -24.27 0.48 6.14
N ILE A 190 -23.80 -0.69 5.74
CA ILE A 190 -22.48 -1.21 6.10
C ILE A 190 -21.49 -0.74 5.04
N LEU A 191 -20.35 -0.17 5.46
CA LEU A 191 -19.26 0.20 4.56
C LEU A 191 -18.15 -0.84 4.59
N HIS A 192 -17.75 -1.32 3.43
CA HIS A 192 -16.47 -1.98 3.22
C HIS A 192 -15.60 -1.10 2.33
N LEU A 193 -14.44 -0.69 2.83
CA LEU A 193 -13.45 0.11 2.11
C LEU A 193 -12.22 -0.73 1.78
N GLY A 194 -11.99 -0.96 0.50
CA GLY A 194 -10.81 -1.67 0.01
C GLY A 194 -10.99 -2.19 -1.42
N THR A 195 -9.87 -2.47 -2.09
CA THR A 195 -9.91 -3.10 -3.43
C THR A 195 -10.79 -4.34 -3.43
N LEU A 196 -11.70 -4.42 -4.40
CA LEU A 196 -12.59 -5.56 -4.61
C LEU A 196 -11.74 -6.75 -5.08
N HIS A 197 -11.34 -7.59 -4.13
CA HIS A 197 -10.39 -8.66 -4.33
C HIS A 197 -10.76 -9.85 -3.43
N PRO A 198 -10.68 -11.11 -3.91
CA PRO A 198 -11.11 -12.29 -3.14
C PRO A 198 -10.47 -12.40 -1.75
N ARG A 199 -9.18 -12.06 -1.63
CA ARG A 199 -8.44 -12.01 -0.36
C ARG A 199 -9.03 -11.09 0.72
N LYS A 200 -9.91 -10.16 0.35
CA LYS A 200 -10.64 -9.29 1.30
C LYS A 200 -11.90 -9.95 1.85
N ASN A 201 -12.16 -11.20 1.47
CA ASN A 201 -13.26 -12.02 1.94
C ASN A 201 -14.65 -11.39 1.72
N ILE A 202 -14.78 -10.64 0.61
CA ILE A 202 -16.01 -9.91 0.28
C ILE A 202 -17.17 -10.87 -0.02
N LEU A 203 -16.89 -12.07 -0.53
CA LEU A 203 -17.93 -13.09 -0.75
C LEU A 203 -18.62 -13.51 0.55
N ARG A 204 -17.86 -13.62 1.66
CA ARG A 204 -18.42 -13.90 2.98
C ARG A 204 -19.18 -12.70 3.54
N LEU A 205 -18.71 -11.49 3.28
CA LEU A 205 -19.45 -10.27 3.64
C LEU A 205 -20.82 -10.22 2.95
N LEU A 206 -20.89 -10.60 1.67
CA LEU A 206 -22.15 -10.68 0.93
C LEU A 206 -23.09 -11.75 1.51
N GLU A 207 -22.57 -12.91 1.92
CA GLU A 207 -23.37 -13.96 2.60
C GLU A 207 -23.93 -13.46 3.93
N ALA A 208 -23.10 -12.82 4.76
CA ALA A 208 -23.53 -12.27 6.04
C ALA A 208 -24.56 -11.14 5.85
N PHE A 209 -24.38 -10.30 4.83
CA PHE A 209 -25.38 -9.29 4.48
C PHE A 209 -26.71 -9.94 4.04
N GLN A 210 -26.66 -11.00 3.23
CA GLN A 210 -27.85 -11.72 2.80
C GLN A 210 -28.63 -12.33 3.98
N SER A 211 -27.94 -12.82 5.01
CA SER A 211 -28.62 -13.37 6.19
C SER A 211 -29.31 -12.29 7.03
N LEU A 212 -28.80 -11.05 7.03
CA LEU A 212 -29.38 -9.92 7.76
C LEU A 212 -30.49 -9.21 6.99
N ALA A 213 -30.54 -9.44 5.68
CA ALA A 213 -31.34 -8.68 4.74
C ALA A 213 -32.86 -8.77 4.99
N GLY A 214 -33.34 -9.81 5.68
CA GLY A 214 -34.75 -9.97 6.07
C GLY A 214 -35.12 -9.18 7.33
N ASP A 215 -34.20 -9.12 8.30
CA ASP A 215 -34.42 -8.43 9.58
C ASP A 215 -34.24 -6.91 9.46
N PHE A 216 -33.42 -6.47 8.50
CA PHE A 216 -33.13 -5.06 8.23
C PHE A 216 -33.41 -4.70 6.76
N PRO A 217 -34.68 -4.45 6.40
CA PRO A 217 -35.07 -4.18 5.01
C PRO A 217 -34.51 -2.86 4.47
N ASP A 218 -34.22 -1.90 5.35
CA ASP A 218 -33.62 -0.59 5.06
C ASP A 218 -32.08 -0.61 5.02
N LEU A 219 -31.45 -1.74 5.34
CA LEU A 219 -30.00 -1.85 5.38
C LEU A 219 -29.42 -2.15 4.00
N HIS A 220 -28.39 -1.38 3.64
CA HIS A 220 -27.63 -1.55 2.41
C HIS A 220 -26.17 -1.93 2.68
N LEU A 221 -25.47 -2.38 1.63
CA LEU A 221 -24.04 -2.64 1.66
C LEU A 221 -23.34 -1.73 0.65
N VAL A 222 -22.32 -0.99 1.09
CA VAL A 222 -21.50 -0.13 0.23
C VAL A 222 -20.10 -0.75 0.13
N LEU A 223 -19.73 -1.17 -1.08
CA LEU A 223 -18.43 -1.76 -1.40
C LEU A 223 -17.56 -0.72 -2.15
N ALA A 224 -16.83 0.09 -1.40
CA ALA A 224 -15.98 1.16 -1.93
C ALA A 224 -14.54 0.67 -2.20
N GLY A 225 -14.04 0.90 -3.40
CA GLY A 225 -12.68 0.57 -3.81
C GLY A 225 -12.55 0.26 -5.30
N LYS A 226 -11.31 0.10 -5.76
CA LYS A 226 -11.02 -0.31 -7.14
C LYS A 226 -11.41 -1.76 -7.36
N LYS A 227 -11.73 -2.10 -8.61
CA LYS A 227 -11.81 -3.49 -9.07
C LYS A 227 -10.41 -4.11 -9.08
N GLY A 228 -10.22 -5.18 -8.32
CA GLY A 228 -8.99 -5.96 -8.27
C GLY A 228 -9.01 -7.15 -9.22
N TRP A 229 -8.07 -8.07 -9.07
CA TRP A 229 -8.11 -9.36 -9.77
C TRP A 229 -9.27 -10.23 -9.25
N LEU A 230 -9.95 -10.97 -10.13
CA LEU A 230 -11.07 -11.88 -9.80
C LEU A 230 -12.22 -11.19 -9.04
N TYR A 231 -12.60 -9.99 -9.48
CA TYR A 231 -13.69 -9.23 -8.86
C TYR A 231 -15.07 -9.61 -9.42
N GLU A 232 -15.12 -10.36 -10.52
CA GLU A 232 -16.32 -10.68 -11.29
C GLU A 232 -17.31 -11.50 -10.45
N GLU A 233 -16.81 -12.48 -9.69
CA GLU A 233 -17.63 -13.30 -8.78
C GLU A 233 -18.29 -12.46 -7.68
N ILE A 234 -17.59 -11.43 -7.19
CA ILE A 234 -18.12 -10.49 -6.19
C ILE A 234 -19.31 -9.73 -6.78
N LEU A 235 -19.21 -9.26 -8.01
CA LEU A 235 -20.30 -8.54 -8.67
C LEU A 235 -21.50 -9.45 -8.92
N HIS A 236 -21.26 -10.65 -9.45
CA HIS A 236 -22.33 -11.60 -9.74
C HIS A 236 -23.13 -11.97 -8.48
N LYS A 237 -22.45 -12.20 -7.37
CA LYS A 237 -23.12 -12.47 -6.08
C LYS A 237 -23.88 -11.25 -5.54
N ALA A 238 -23.36 -10.05 -5.77
CA ALA A 238 -24.02 -8.81 -5.37
C ALA A 238 -25.31 -8.53 -6.16
N GLU A 239 -25.37 -8.89 -7.45
CA GLU A 239 -26.58 -8.77 -8.28
C GLU A 239 -27.76 -9.56 -7.70
N GLY A 240 -27.50 -10.73 -7.11
CA GLY A 240 -28.52 -11.56 -6.45
C GLY A 240 -29.14 -10.97 -5.19
N LEU A 241 -28.66 -9.82 -4.69
CA LEU A 241 -29.11 -9.19 -3.45
C LEU A 241 -30.12 -8.04 -3.64
N GLY A 242 -30.75 -7.99 -4.81
CA GLY A 242 -31.90 -7.12 -5.07
C GLY A 242 -31.57 -5.62 -5.07
N GLY A 243 -30.42 -5.25 -5.63
CA GLY A 243 -30.01 -3.84 -5.78
C GLY A 243 -29.59 -3.13 -4.49
N ARG A 244 -29.41 -3.85 -3.38
CA ARG A 244 -28.99 -3.26 -2.09
C ARG A 244 -27.48 -3.17 -1.89
N VAL A 245 -26.70 -3.57 -2.87
CA VAL A 245 -25.24 -3.48 -2.86
C VAL A 245 -24.80 -2.36 -3.80
N HIS A 246 -24.06 -1.38 -3.28
CA HIS A 246 -23.62 -0.19 -3.98
C HIS A 246 -22.11 -0.21 -4.22
N PHE A 247 -21.68 0.22 -5.40
CA PHE A 247 -20.28 0.24 -5.82
C PHE A 247 -19.86 1.65 -6.24
N PRO A 248 -19.55 2.56 -5.30
CA PRO A 248 -19.14 3.94 -5.62
C PRO A 248 -17.78 4.02 -6.34
N GLY A 249 -17.09 2.88 -6.50
CA GLY A 249 -15.76 2.82 -7.11
C GLY A 249 -14.67 3.28 -6.15
N TYR A 250 -13.57 3.76 -6.71
CA TYR A 250 -12.46 4.30 -5.93
C TYR A 250 -12.80 5.69 -5.40
N ILE A 251 -12.76 5.82 -4.07
CA ILE A 251 -13.02 7.06 -3.32
C ILE A 251 -11.69 7.71 -2.94
#